data_AF-A0AAW7M3S8-F1
#
_entry.id   AF-A0AAW7M3S8-F1
#
_cell.length_a   1.000
_cell.length_b   1.000
_cell.length_c   1.000
_cell.angle_alpha   90.00
_cell.angle_beta   90.00
_cell.angle_gamma   90.00
#
_symmetry.space_group_name_H-M   'P 1'
#
loop_
_entity.id
_entity.type
_entity.pdbx_description
1 polymer ?
#
loop_
_entity_poly.entity_id
_entity_poly.type
_entity_poly.pdbx_seq_one_letter_code
_entity_poly.pdbx_strand_id
1 'polypeptide(L)'
;MSRSRRWLAAIALTATLLAGCSQGDVPEPSPSATSQMPSATATPSPAPTPTPTPSPTPTCEAFGTEEATASSDDWGAHLSPVIWGSTMRLGTHDCYDRWVLEFAGATAAPGWSVTPYEASTFTLDPSGEELTPALAGAASLDVAFGAWVDGTPLGEDAYTGPMTLAGGGAILEARILGGFEGISHVGIGLDQARPYRVTWLEDPVRLVVDVFTG
;
A
#
# COMPACT_ATOMS: atom_id res chain seq x y z
N MET A 1 -23.75 -38.56 30.47
CA MET A 1 -23.01 -39.77 30.05
C MET A 1 -21.66 -39.34 29.50
N SER A 2 -20.59 -39.56 30.27
CA SER A 2 -19.22 -39.20 29.93
C SER A 2 -18.60 -40.20 28.97
N ARG A 3 -17.88 -39.74 27.94
CA ARG A 3 -16.78 -40.49 27.35
C ARG A 3 -15.58 -39.59 27.06
N SER A 4 -14.72 -39.58 28.06
CA SER A 4 -13.31 -39.24 28.00
C SER A 4 -12.55 -40.03 26.93
N ARG A 5 -11.61 -39.39 26.23
CA ARG A 5 -10.47 -40.10 25.65
C ARG A 5 -9.20 -39.26 25.78
N ARG A 6 -8.43 -39.63 26.79
CA ARG A 6 -7.07 -39.18 27.08
C ARG A 6 -6.13 -39.80 26.04
N TRP A 7 -5.24 -39.01 25.44
CA TRP A 7 -4.07 -39.53 24.76
C TRP A 7 -2.82 -38.96 25.42
N LEU A 8 -1.92 -39.88 25.74
CA LEU A 8 -0.69 -39.72 26.50
C LEU A 8 0.44 -39.21 25.60
N ALA A 9 1.40 -38.58 26.26
CA ALA A 9 2.59 -37.90 25.75
C ALA A 9 3.61 -38.82 25.05
N ALA A 10 4.46 -38.21 24.23
CA ALA A 10 5.85 -38.63 24.06
C ALA A 10 6.75 -37.39 23.88
N ILE A 11 7.69 -37.24 24.82
CA ILE A 11 8.76 -36.25 24.88
C ILE A 11 9.94 -36.80 24.09
N ALA A 12 10.60 -35.98 23.28
CA ALA A 12 11.94 -36.26 22.77
C ALA A 12 12.81 -34.98 22.84
N LEU A 13 13.58 -34.87 23.93
CA LEU A 13 14.73 -33.97 24.03
C LEU A 13 15.85 -34.50 23.12
N THR A 14 16.45 -33.64 22.31
CA THR A 14 17.79 -33.87 21.75
C THR A 14 18.61 -32.60 21.90
N ALA A 15 19.62 -32.66 22.76
CA ALA A 15 20.64 -31.66 22.95
C ALA A 15 21.94 -32.18 22.30
N THR A 16 22.53 -31.39 21.41
CA THR A 16 23.86 -31.66 20.84
C THR A 16 24.75 -30.44 21.03
N LEU A 17 25.72 -30.60 21.93
CA LEU A 17 26.90 -29.75 22.13
C LEU A 17 28.03 -30.28 21.25
N LEU A 18 28.72 -29.43 20.47
CA LEU A 18 30.15 -29.61 20.19
C LEU A 18 30.84 -28.26 19.94
N ALA A 19 31.97 -28.11 20.64
CA ALA A 19 32.91 -26.99 20.61
C ALA A 19 33.95 -27.12 19.48
N GLY A 20 34.61 -26.02 19.12
CA GLY A 20 35.78 -26.04 18.24
C GLY A 20 36.48 -24.69 18.12
N CYS A 21 37.46 -24.44 18.99
CA CYS A 21 38.46 -23.39 18.85
C CYS A 21 39.61 -23.87 17.94
N SER A 22 40.28 -22.98 17.20
CA SER A 22 41.64 -22.55 17.54
C SER A 22 42.35 -21.85 16.37
N GLN A 23 43.08 -20.79 16.73
CA GLN A 23 44.12 -20.09 15.97
C GLN A 23 45.10 -21.03 15.24
N GLY A 24 45.52 -20.61 14.06
CA GLY A 24 46.74 -21.06 13.41
C GLY A 24 47.62 -19.85 13.09
N ASP A 25 48.48 -19.48 14.04
CA ASP A 25 49.66 -18.64 13.80
C ASP A 25 50.82 -19.54 13.34
N VAL A 26 51.51 -19.15 12.28
CA VAL A 26 52.77 -19.76 11.82
C VAL A 26 53.76 -18.61 11.52
N PRO A 27 55.05 -18.72 11.92
CA PRO A 27 55.95 -17.57 12.04
C PRO A 27 56.86 -17.33 10.82
N GLU A 28 57.47 -16.12 10.84
CA GLU A 28 58.81 -15.75 10.31
C GLU A 28 58.99 -15.57 8.78
N PRO A 29 59.93 -14.75 8.25
CA PRO A 29 60.95 -13.89 8.87
C PRO A 29 60.88 -12.39 8.53
N SER A 30 61.63 -11.61 9.32
CA SER A 30 61.98 -10.21 9.09
C SER A 30 62.97 -10.04 7.91
N PRO A 31 62.77 -9.03 7.05
CA PRO A 31 63.89 -8.39 6.38
C PRO A 31 63.98 -6.89 6.70
N SER A 32 65.20 -6.53 7.11
CA SER A 32 65.88 -5.25 7.10
C SER A 32 65.25 -4.09 6.32
N ALA A 33 65.12 -2.97 7.03
CA ALA A 33 64.81 -1.66 6.48
C ALA A 33 65.82 -1.23 5.40
N THR A 34 65.32 -0.85 4.22
CA THR A 34 66.05 -0.05 3.25
C THR A 34 65.23 1.20 2.97
N SER A 35 65.81 2.36 3.29
CA SER A 35 65.23 3.68 3.04
C SER A 35 65.43 4.04 1.57
N GLN A 36 64.33 4.18 0.82
CA GLN A 36 64.33 4.80 -0.51
C GLN A 36 63.28 5.92 -0.55
N MET A 37 63.76 7.09 -0.93
CA MET A 37 63.02 8.34 -1.09
C MET A 37 62.13 8.25 -2.34
N PRO A 38 60.80 8.46 -2.24
CA PRO A 38 59.95 8.47 -3.42
C PRO A 38 60.12 9.78 -4.22
N SER A 39 60.27 9.61 -5.53
CA SER A 39 60.26 10.68 -6.53
C SER A 39 58.85 11.26 -6.67
N ALA A 40 58.72 12.58 -6.78
CA ALA A 40 57.43 13.27 -6.84
C ALA A 40 56.71 13.00 -8.17
N THR A 41 55.58 12.30 -8.11
CA THR A 41 54.62 12.18 -9.22
C THR A 41 53.68 13.38 -9.22
N ALA A 42 53.54 14.07 -10.36
CA ALA A 42 52.61 15.18 -10.52
C ALA A 42 51.15 14.69 -10.46
N THR A 43 50.36 15.28 -9.57
CA THR A 43 48.92 15.01 -9.40
C THR A 43 48.14 15.55 -10.61
N PRO A 44 47.26 14.76 -11.26
CA PRO A 44 46.37 15.28 -12.30
C PRO A 44 45.35 16.26 -11.71
N SER A 45 45.16 17.40 -12.38
CA SER A 45 44.13 18.39 -12.03
C SER A 45 42.73 17.79 -12.22
N PRO A 46 41.78 17.98 -11.28
CA PRO A 46 40.41 17.50 -11.44
C PRO A 46 39.72 18.20 -12.62
N ALA A 47 39.05 17.42 -13.46
CA ALA A 47 38.17 17.93 -14.53
C ALA A 47 36.93 18.60 -13.91
N PRO A 48 36.41 19.69 -14.50
CA PRO A 48 35.21 20.34 -13.99
C PRO A 48 34.00 19.40 -14.06
N THR A 49 33.31 19.26 -12.93
CA THR A 49 32.01 18.56 -12.85
C THR A 49 30.98 19.34 -13.65
N PRO A 50 30.21 18.71 -14.57
CA PRO A 50 29.15 19.40 -15.28
C PRO A 50 28.08 19.88 -14.30
N THR A 51 27.74 21.17 -14.37
CA THR A 51 26.61 21.74 -13.62
C THR A 51 25.30 21.12 -14.11
N PRO A 52 24.41 20.63 -13.23
CA PRO A 52 23.13 20.09 -13.64
C PRO A 52 22.29 21.17 -14.31
N THR A 53 21.78 20.89 -15.51
CA THR A 53 20.76 21.72 -16.16
C THR A 53 19.46 21.62 -15.35
N PRO A 54 18.77 22.74 -15.04
CA PRO A 54 17.49 22.68 -14.34
C PRO A 54 16.47 21.91 -15.19
N SER A 55 15.88 20.86 -14.61
CA SER A 55 14.74 20.16 -15.20
C SER A 55 13.51 21.07 -15.13
N PRO A 56 12.65 21.13 -16.16
CA PRO A 56 11.40 21.86 -16.06
C PRO A 56 10.55 21.30 -14.92
N THR A 57 9.99 22.18 -14.09
CA THR A 57 8.96 21.80 -13.12
C THR A 57 7.71 21.35 -13.89
N PRO A 58 7.11 20.19 -13.59
CA PRO A 58 5.87 19.79 -14.23
C PRO A 58 4.77 20.81 -13.90
N THR A 59 4.06 21.29 -14.92
CA THR A 59 2.79 22.00 -14.72
C THR A 59 1.73 20.93 -14.51
N CYS A 60 1.13 20.92 -13.32
CA CYS A 60 0.07 19.99 -12.96
C CYS A 60 -1.27 20.53 -13.48
N GLU A 61 -1.99 19.76 -14.31
CA GLU A 61 -3.37 20.07 -14.69
C GLU A 61 -4.32 19.33 -13.73
N ALA A 62 -5.33 20.05 -13.23
CA ALA A 62 -6.30 19.50 -12.30
C ALA A 62 -7.13 18.37 -12.94
N PHE A 63 -7.55 17.41 -12.12
CA PHE A 63 -8.50 16.39 -12.54
C PHE A 63 -9.94 16.95 -12.58
N GLY A 64 -10.92 16.13 -12.99
CA GLY A 64 -12.27 16.62 -13.32
C GLY A 64 -13.41 16.27 -12.36
N THR A 65 -13.14 15.65 -11.20
CA THR A 65 -14.21 14.98 -10.40
C THR A 65 -14.43 15.53 -9.00
N GLU A 66 -13.94 16.73 -8.66
CA GLU A 66 -14.05 17.28 -7.30
C GLU A 66 -15.46 17.25 -6.70
N GLU A 67 -16.49 17.54 -7.50
CA GLU A 67 -17.91 17.54 -7.08
C GLU A 67 -18.72 16.41 -7.73
N ALA A 68 -18.10 15.55 -8.55
CA ALA A 68 -18.81 14.60 -9.41
C ALA A 68 -18.42 13.16 -9.11
N THR A 69 -19.42 12.31 -8.86
CA THR A 69 -19.22 10.86 -8.75
C THR A 69 -18.61 10.29 -10.03
N ALA A 70 -17.60 9.45 -9.89
CA ALA A 70 -17.02 8.66 -10.96
C ALA A 70 -17.35 7.20 -10.74
N SER A 71 -17.92 6.52 -11.73
CA SER A 71 -18.28 5.10 -11.62
C SER A 71 -18.05 4.35 -12.93
N SER A 72 -17.96 3.03 -12.84
CA SER A 72 -18.15 2.16 -14.01
C SER A 72 -19.62 2.15 -14.46
N ASP A 73 -19.88 1.68 -15.68
CA ASP A 73 -21.24 1.47 -16.16
C ASP A 73 -21.98 0.46 -15.28
N ASP A 74 -23.22 0.82 -14.92
CA ASP A 74 -24.15 0.00 -14.12
C ASP A 74 -23.51 -0.65 -12.88
N TRP A 75 -22.65 0.12 -12.19
CA TRP A 75 -21.72 -0.42 -11.19
C TRP A 75 -22.38 -1.28 -10.11
N GLY A 76 -23.57 -0.90 -9.63
CA GLY A 76 -24.29 -1.61 -8.59
C GLY A 76 -24.82 -2.99 -9.01
N ALA A 77 -24.92 -3.25 -10.32
CA ALA A 77 -25.33 -4.55 -10.86
C ALA A 77 -24.14 -5.50 -11.08
N HIS A 78 -22.91 -5.00 -11.07
CA HIS A 78 -21.71 -5.76 -11.40
C HIS A 78 -20.98 -6.27 -10.15
N LEU A 79 -21.62 -7.20 -9.44
CA LEU A 79 -21.03 -7.89 -8.30
C LEU A 79 -20.22 -9.11 -8.75
N SER A 80 -19.04 -9.29 -8.19
CA SER A 80 -18.15 -10.42 -8.49
C SER A 80 -17.86 -11.22 -7.22
N PRO A 81 -18.32 -12.49 -7.16
CA PRO A 81 -18.05 -13.36 -6.03
C PRO A 81 -16.67 -14.02 -6.12
N VAL A 82 -15.85 -13.72 -7.13
CA VAL A 82 -14.57 -14.41 -7.38
C VAL A 82 -13.40 -13.43 -7.49
N ILE A 83 -13.61 -12.19 -7.06
CA ILE A 83 -12.57 -11.18 -6.93
C ILE A 83 -12.61 -10.65 -5.49
N TRP A 84 -11.45 -10.47 -4.89
CA TRP A 84 -11.34 -9.98 -3.52
C TRP A 84 -10.15 -9.05 -3.35
N GLY A 85 -10.25 -8.14 -2.37
CA GLY A 85 -9.13 -7.27 -2.02
C GLY A 85 -7.95 -8.07 -1.49
N SER A 86 -6.73 -7.71 -1.90
CA SER A 86 -5.47 -8.32 -1.44
C SER A 86 -4.71 -7.39 -0.50
N THR A 87 -4.43 -6.17 -0.95
CA THR A 87 -3.77 -5.13 -0.13
C THR A 87 -4.10 -3.75 -0.69
N MET A 88 -4.14 -2.75 0.20
CA MET A 88 -4.12 -1.35 -0.22
C MET A 88 -2.78 -0.67 0.04
N ARG A 89 -2.51 0.41 -0.69
CA ARG A 89 -1.29 1.22 -0.59
C ARG A 89 -1.61 2.71 -0.79
N LEU A 90 -0.77 3.56 -0.21
CA LEU A 90 -0.71 4.99 -0.50
C LEU A 90 0.65 5.33 -1.12
N GLY A 91 0.68 6.34 -2.01
CA GLY A 91 1.91 6.84 -2.59
C GLY A 91 1.79 8.30 -3.02
N THR A 92 2.85 9.08 -2.80
CA THR A 92 2.94 10.48 -3.21
C THR A 92 3.64 10.61 -4.55
N HIS A 93 3.08 11.43 -5.43
CA HIS A 93 3.64 11.81 -6.73
C HIS A 93 3.67 13.34 -6.87
N ASP A 94 4.38 13.85 -7.88
CA ASP A 94 4.61 15.29 -8.06
C ASP A 94 3.33 16.13 -8.12
N CYS A 95 2.25 15.59 -8.70
CA CYS A 95 0.98 16.30 -8.93
C CYS A 95 -0.24 15.65 -8.27
N TYR A 96 -0.07 14.50 -7.62
CA TYR A 96 -1.16 13.79 -6.97
C TYR A 96 -0.66 12.84 -5.88
N ASP A 97 -1.51 12.59 -4.90
CA ASP A 97 -1.39 11.41 -4.05
C ASP A 97 -2.26 10.31 -4.62
N ARG A 98 -1.83 9.07 -4.45
CA ARG A 98 -2.46 7.89 -5.00
C ARG A 98 -2.85 6.93 -3.91
N TRP A 99 -4.11 6.51 -3.93
CA TRP A 99 -4.55 5.31 -3.27
C TRP A 99 -4.72 4.18 -4.29
N VAL A 100 -4.33 2.97 -3.89
CA VAL A 100 -4.49 1.75 -4.69
C VAL A 100 -5.08 0.66 -3.82
N LEU A 101 -6.09 -0.04 -4.32
CA LEU A 101 -6.48 -1.37 -3.86
C LEU A 101 -6.14 -2.39 -4.95
N GLU A 102 -5.25 -3.32 -4.59
CA GLU A 102 -4.90 -4.47 -5.40
C GLU A 102 -5.87 -5.61 -5.11
N PHE A 103 -6.31 -6.30 -6.16
CA PHE A 103 -7.24 -7.43 -6.08
C PHE A 103 -6.57 -8.74 -6.48
N ALA A 104 -7.12 -9.83 -5.97
CA ALA A 104 -6.82 -11.20 -6.39
C ALA A 104 -8.09 -11.89 -6.91
N GLY A 105 -7.90 -13.06 -7.52
CA GLY A 105 -8.98 -13.84 -8.12
C GLY A 105 -9.14 -13.55 -9.61
N ALA A 106 -10.38 -13.35 -10.06
CA ALA A 106 -10.68 -13.06 -11.47
C ALA A 106 -10.13 -11.71 -11.94
N THR A 107 -9.89 -11.60 -13.26
CA THR A 107 -9.27 -10.40 -13.86
C THR A 107 -10.26 -9.37 -14.39
N ALA A 108 -11.53 -9.72 -14.56
CA ALA A 108 -12.56 -8.78 -15.00
C ALA A 108 -12.92 -7.79 -13.88
N ALA A 109 -13.08 -6.52 -14.23
CA ALA A 109 -13.43 -5.48 -13.27
C ALA A 109 -14.81 -5.74 -12.62
N PRO A 110 -14.93 -5.69 -11.28
CA PRO A 110 -16.22 -5.53 -10.64
C PRO A 110 -16.74 -4.11 -10.94
N GLY A 111 -18.02 -3.88 -10.69
CA GLY A 111 -18.55 -2.54 -10.65
C GLY A 111 -17.89 -1.73 -9.54
N TRP A 112 -17.61 -0.45 -9.79
CA TRP A 112 -17.07 0.47 -8.79
C TRP A 112 -17.69 1.87 -8.92
N SER A 113 -17.71 2.59 -7.81
CA SER A 113 -18.12 3.99 -7.71
C SER A 113 -17.27 4.71 -6.69
N VAL A 114 -16.91 5.96 -6.98
CA VAL A 114 -16.22 6.87 -6.06
C VAL A 114 -17.05 8.13 -5.90
N THR A 115 -17.57 8.35 -4.71
CA THR A 115 -18.45 9.47 -4.38
C THR A 115 -17.71 10.47 -3.48
N PRO A 116 -17.64 11.76 -3.85
CA PRO A 116 -17.00 12.78 -3.02
C PRO A 116 -17.96 13.35 -1.97
N TYR A 117 -17.40 13.74 -0.83
CA TYR A 117 -18.08 14.45 0.23
C TYR A 117 -17.22 15.61 0.75
N GLU A 118 -17.81 16.79 0.90
CA GLU A 118 -17.23 17.93 1.64
C GLU A 118 -17.35 17.74 3.17
N ALA A 119 -17.11 16.53 3.65
CA ALA A 119 -17.14 16.16 5.05
C ALA A 119 -16.25 14.93 5.27
N SER A 120 -15.78 14.74 6.51
CA SER A 120 -15.05 13.54 6.93
C SER A 120 -15.94 12.40 7.43
N THR A 121 -17.26 12.60 7.37
CA THR A 121 -18.29 11.62 7.71
C THR A 121 -19.40 11.66 6.66
N PHE A 122 -20.02 10.52 6.43
CA PHE A 122 -21.17 10.34 5.55
C PHE A 122 -21.96 9.11 5.99
N THR A 123 -23.19 8.97 5.51
CA THR A 123 -24.03 7.79 5.75
C THR A 123 -23.63 6.68 4.79
N LEU A 124 -23.20 5.53 5.31
CA LEU A 124 -22.76 4.38 4.50
C LEU A 124 -23.93 3.50 4.03
N ASP A 125 -24.96 3.37 4.86
CA ASP A 125 -26.03 2.39 4.68
C ASP A 125 -27.41 3.03 5.02
N PRO A 126 -28.55 2.38 4.69
CA PRO A 126 -29.86 3.00 4.85
C PRO A 126 -30.31 3.18 6.31
N SER A 127 -29.50 2.83 7.31
CA SER A 127 -29.78 3.15 8.71
C SER A 127 -29.83 4.66 8.98
N GLY A 128 -29.14 5.46 8.16
CA GLY A 128 -29.02 6.90 8.37
C GLY A 128 -27.96 7.28 9.40
N GLU A 129 -27.24 6.33 9.98
CA GLU A 129 -26.14 6.61 10.90
C GLU A 129 -24.92 7.17 10.14
N GLU A 130 -24.31 8.19 10.73
CA GLU A 130 -23.08 8.78 10.23
C GLU A 130 -21.87 7.89 10.56
N LEU A 131 -20.92 7.81 9.63
CA LEU A 131 -19.66 7.09 9.82
C LEU A 131 -18.95 7.54 11.11
N THR A 132 -18.72 6.58 12.01
CA THR A 132 -17.98 6.83 13.25
C THR A 132 -16.89 5.77 13.48
N PRO A 133 -15.64 6.14 13.83
CA PRO A 133 -15.13 7.51 13.93
C PRO A 133 -15.06 8.21 12.57
N ALA A 134 -15.04 9.54 12.53
CA ALA A 134 -14.81 10.29 11.29
C ALA A 134 -13.47 9.88 10.64
N LEU A 135 -13.38 10.04 9.32
CA LEU A 135 -12.11 9.93 8.58
C LEU A 135 -11.19 11.11 8.93
N ALA A 136 -9.89 10.95 8.78
CA ALA A 136 -8.94 12.04 8.92
C ALA A 136 -9.17 13.10 7.82
N GLY A 137 -9.20 14.38 8.22
CA GLY A 137 -9.30 15.51 7.30
C GLY A 137 -10.64 16.23 7.33
N ALA A 138 -10.91 17.01 6.28
CA ALA A 138 -12.10 17.85 6.16
C ALA A 138 -13.05 17.41 5.03
N ALA A 139 -12.59 16.54 4.12
CA ALA A 139 -13.37 15.97 3.04
C ALA A 139 -13.10 14.46 2.93
N SER A 140 -13.89 13.74 2.15
CA SER A 140 -13.69 12.31 1.95
C SER A 140 -14.18 11.82 0.59
N LEU A 141 -13.68 10.65 0.19
CA LEU A 141 -14.21 9.85 -0.90
C LEU A 141 -14.72 8.52 -0.35
N ASP A 142 -15.94 8.13 -0.72
CA ASP A 142 -16.43 6.76 -0.55
C ASP A 142 -16.14 5.96 -1.81
N VAL A 143 -15.24 4.98 -1.71
CA VAL A 143 -14.91 4.04 -2.77
C VAL A 143 -15.70 2.76 -2.55
N ALA A 144 -16.81 2.61 -3.28
CA ALA A 144 -17.65 1.42 -3.29
C ALA A 144 -17.27 0.51 -4.45
N PHE A 145 -17.20 -0.80 -4.22
CA PHE A 145 -16.93 -1.78 -5.28
C PHE A 145 -17.61 -3.12 -5.02
N GLY A 146 -18.08 -3.76 -6.09
CA GLY A 146 -18.79 -5.04 -6.10
C GLY A 146 -17.87 -6.25 -5.92
N ALA A 147 -16.93 -6.17 -4.97
CA ALA A 147 -16.03 -7.25 -4.61
C ALA A 147 -15.96 -7.35 -3.08
N TRP A 148 -15.57 -8.51 -2.60
CA TRP A 148 -15.46 -8.76 -1.18
C TRP A 148 -14.08 -8.39 -0.65
N VAL A 149 -14.03 -7.79 0.54
CA VAL A 149 -12.79 -7.61 1.31
C VAL A 149 -12.79 -8.45 2.58
N ASP A 150 -13.91 -9.04 2.97
CA ASP A 150 -14.02 -9.79 4.23
C ASP A 150 -13.72 -11.29 4.10
N GLY A 151 -13.30 -11.75 2.91
CA GLY A 151 -13.04 -13.18 2.66
C GLY A 151 -14.27 -13.98 2.23
N THR A 152 -15.32 -13.30 1.81
CA THR A 152 -16.36 -13.93 0.98
C THR A 152 -15.84 -13.91 -0.48
N PRO A 153 -15.99 -14.94 -1.33
CA PRO A 153 -16.92 -16.05 -1.31
C PRO A 153 -16.54 -17.11 -0.27
N LEU A 154 -17.52 -17.93 0.11
CA LEU A 154 -17.31 -19.15 0.89
C LEU A 154 -16.12 -19.98 0.33
N GLY A 155 -14.96 -19.90 0.98
CA GLY A 155 -13.81 -20.77 0.72
C GLY A 155 -12.45 -20.11 0.50
N GLU A 156 -12.35 -18.78 0.44
CA GLU A 156 -11.08 -18.06 0.23
C GLU A 156 -10.59 -17.34 1.50
N ASP A 157 -9.29 -17.03 1.56
CA ASP A 157 -8.72 -16.26 2.67
C ASP A 157 -9.20 -14.81 2.64
N ALA A 158 -9.57 -14.27 3.81
CA ALA A 158 -9.96 -12.88 3.95
C ALA A 158 -8.85 -11.90 3.58
N TYR A 159 -9.23 -10.65 3.31
CA TYR A 159 -8.25 -9.56 3.18
C TYR A 159 -7.32 -9.55 4.40
N THR A 160 -6.03 -9.69 4.13
CA THR A 160 -4.97 -9.70 5.17
C THR A 160 -4.13 -8.44 5.15
N GLY A 161 -4.39 -7.53 4.22
CA GLY A 161 -3.73 -6.24 4.15
C GLY A 161 -4.10 -5.29 5.29
N PRO A 162 -3.55 -4.07 5.29
CA PRO A 162 -3.89 -3.06 6.29
C PRO A 162 -5.35 -2.62 6.17
N MET A 163 -6.10 -2.64 7.27
CA MET A 163 -7.48 -2.12 7.32
C MET A 163 -7.53 -0.59 7.31
N THR A 164 -6.46 0.05 7.76
CA THR A 164 -6.30 1.50 7.78
C THR A 164 -4.87 1.86 7.41
N LEU A 165 -4.71 2.87 6.58
CA LEU A 165 -3.44 3.50 6.25
C LEU A 165 -3.51 4.97 6.67
N ALA A 166 -2.45 5.43 7.34
CA ALA A 166 -2.23 6.86 7.54
C ALA A 166 -1.43 7.42 6.35
N GLY A 167 -1.88 8.55 5.81
CA GLY A 167 -1.20 9.28 4.75
C GLY A 167 -0.54 10.55 5.26
N GLY A 168 -0.22 11.45 4.32
CA GLY A 168 0.40 12.74 4.58
C GLY A 168 0.50 13.51 3.27
N GLY A 169 -0.35 14.52 3.12
CA GLY A 169 -0.55 15.22 1.83
C GLY A 169 -2.04 15.46 1.60
N ALA A 170 -2.49 15.28 0.36
CA ALA A 170 -3.89 15.34 -0.02
C ALA A 170 -4.69 14.16 0.58
N ILE A 171 -4.10 12.96 0.63
CA ILE A 171 -4.72 11.79 1.28
C ILE A 171 -4.16 11.65 2.69
N LEU A 172 -5.02 11.81 3.70
CA LEU A 172 -4.67 11.73 5.12
C LEU A 172 -4.96 10.35 5.73
N GLU A 173 -5.97 9.65 5.22
CA GLU A 173 -6.34 8.30 5.66
C GLU A 173 -6.93 7.50 4.49
N ALA A 174 -6.72 6.19 4.48
CA ALA A 174 -7.58 5.26 3.76
C ALA A 174 -8.00 4.13 4.70
N ARG A 175 -9.30 3.82 4.76
CA ARG A 175 -9.86 2.87 5.73
C ARG A 175 -10.93 2.01 5.11
N ILE A 176 -10.83 0.69 5.27
CA ILE A 176 -11.93 -0.23 4.94
C ILE A 176 -13.07 0.04 5.93
N LEU A 177 -14.25 0.39 5.40
CA LEU A 177 -15.44 0.71 6.20
C LEU A 177 -16.34 -0.52 6.43
N GLY A 178 -16.12 -1.58 5.66
CA GLY A 178 -16.86 -2.82 5.71
C GLY A 178 -17.47 -3.18 4.36
N GLY A 179 -18.38 -4.14 4.36
CA GLY A 179 -19.13 -4.51 3.17
C GLY A 179 -20.47 -5.17 3.52
N PHE A 180 -21.43 -5.04 2.62
CA PHE A 180 -22.78 -5.59 2.73
C PHE A 180 -23.28 -6.00 1.34
N GLU A 181 -23.99 -7.13 1.24
CA GLU A 181 -24.58 -7.63 -0.01
C GLU A 181 -23.62 -7.73 -1.22
N GLY A 182 -22.33 -7.93 -0.96
CA GLY A 182 -21.30 -8.04 -2.01
C GLY A 182 -20.70 -6.71 -2.48
N ILE A 183 -21.05 -5.61 -1.82
CA ILE A 183 -20.45 -4.29 -2.01
C ILE A 183 -19.57 -4.00 -0.80
N SER A 184 -18.30 -3.70 -1.05
CA SER A 184 -17.35 -3.25 -0.02
C SER A 184 -17.04 -1.77 -0.20
N HIS A 185 -16.70 -1.13 0.91
CA HIS A 185 -16.42 0.31 0.97
C HIS A 185 -15.05 0.60 1.55
N VAL A 186 -14.36 1.56 0.94
CA VAL A 186 -13.15 2.19 1.48
C VAL A 186 -13.36 3.69 1.54
N GLY A 187 -13.24 4.25 2.74
CA GLY A 187 -13.23 5.69 2.95
C GLY A 187 -11.82 6.24 2.78
N ILE A 188 -11.66 7.25 1.93
CA ILE A 188 -10.41 8.01 1.78
C ILE A 188 -10.63 9.37 2.41
N GLY A 189 -9.92 9.66 3.50
CA GLY A 189 -9.93 10.97 4.16
C GLY A 189 -8.98 11.94 3.48
N LEU A 190 -9.47 13.14 3.14
CA LEU A 190 -8.73 14.18 2.43
C LEU A 190 -8.56 15.43 3.30
N ASP A 191 -7.43 16.12 3.14
CA ASP A 191 -7.18 17.40 3.81
C ASP A 191 -8.23 18.48 3.48
N GLN A 192 -8.72 18.49 2.25
CA GLN A 192 -9.83 19.28 1.73
C GLN A 192 -10.47 18.58 0.52
N ALA A 193 -11.61 19.06 0.03
CA ALA A 193 -12.17 18.60 -1.23
C ALA A 193 -11.17 18.86 -2.36
N ARG A 194 -10.94 17.85 -3.21
CA ARG A 194 -9.92 17.90 -4.25
C ARG A 194 -10.40 17.17 -5.49
N PRO A 195 -10.01 17.64 -6.70
CA PRO A 195 -10.22 16.88 -7.90
C PRO A 195 -9.53 15.52 -7.82
N TYR A 196 -10.21 14.47 -8.27
CA TYR A 196 -9.63 13.14 -8.37
C TYR A 196 -9.81 12.53 -9.77
N ARG A 197 -9.22 11.38 -9.99
CA ARG A 197 -9.57 10.49 -11.11
C ARG A 197 -9.48 9.05 -10.66
N VAL A 198 -10.25 8.20 -11.31
CA VAL A 198 -10.30 6.77 -11.03
C VAL A 198 -9.78 6.01 -12.23
N THR A 199 -8.99 4.96 -12.01
CA THR A 199 -8.48 4.10 -13.07
C THR A 199 -8.51 2.65 -12.61
N TRP A 200 -9.04 1.80 -13.48
CA TRP A 200 -8.87 0.36 -13.36
C TRP A 200 -7.63 -0.07 -14.13
N LEU A 201 -6.74 -0.83 -13.48
CA LEU A 201 -5.54 -1.39 -14.11
C LEU A 201 -5.60 -2.91 -14.07
N GLU A 202 -5.05 -3.53 -15.09
CA GLU A 202 -4.84 -4.98 -15.18
C GLU A 202 -3.36 -5.30 -14.92
N ASP A 203 -3.05 -6.56 -14.62
CA ASP A 203 -1.68 -7.10 -14.45
C ASP A 203 -0.73 -6.32 -13.51
N PRO A 204 -0.93 -6.34 -12.18
CA PRO A 204 -2.04 -6.93 -11.44
C PRO A 204 -3.28 -6.03 -11.42
N VAL A 205 -4.41 -6.66 -11.13
CA VAL A 205 -5.72 -6.02 -11.04
C VAL A 205 -5.75 -4.99 -9.92
N ARG A 206 -6.04 -3.73 -10.23
CA ARG A 206 -6.05 -2.62 -9.26
C ARG A 206 -7.13 -1.59 -9.55
N LEU A 207 -7.79 -1.14 -8.50
CA LEU A 207 -8.54 0.12 -8.51
C LEU A 207 -7.62 1.21 -7.96
N VAL A 208 -7.46 2.27 -8.73
CA VAL A 208 -6.55 3.38 -8.43
C VAL A 208 -7.36 4.67 -8.35
N VAL A 209 -7.15 5.42 -7.27
CA VAL A 209 -7.69 6.78 -7.10
C VAL A 209 -6.51 7.74 -6.97
N ASP A 210 -6.36 8.64 -7.93
CA ASP A 210 -5.39 9.73 -7.87
C ASP A 210 -6.10 10.99 -7.41
N VAL A 211 -5.60 11.62 -6.35
CA VAL A 211 -6.12 12.86 -5.77
C VAL A 211 -5.11 13.97 -6.03
N PHE A 212 -5.55 15.03 -6.69
CA PHE A 212 -4.70 16.11 -7.15
C PHE A 212 -4.10 16.92 -5.98
N THR A 213 -2.78 17.15 -5.99
CA THR A 213 -2.06 17.82 -4.89
C THR A 213 -1.65 19.28 -5.17
N GLY A 214 -1.79 19.75 -6.41
CA GLY A 214 -1.29 21.07 -6.85
C GLY A 214 -2.36 22.09 -7.22
#